data_AF-A0A2I0G150-F1
#
_entry.id   AF-A0A2I0G150-F1
#
_cell.length_a   1.000
_cell.length_b   1.000
_cell.length_c   1.000
_cell.angle_alpha   90.00
_cell.angle_beta   90.00
_cell.angle_gamma   90.00
#
_symmetry.space_group_name_H-M   'P 1'
#
loop_
_entity.id
_entity.type
_entity.pdbx_description
1 polymer ?
#
loop_
_entity_poly.entity_id
_entity_poly.type
_entity_poly.pdbx_seq_one_letter_code
_entity_poly.pdbx_strand_id
1 'polypeptide(L)'
;MDAHRQNTLTEPGLHYSFRTSLSKGEYYAIEPLYSPPHGAQPIVDDQTGICIGYSVAQAPGLWRIYDADGRFAAMEMSPLESTLIEPLDIALFTYGVFRLLRTGRTLYETRALQRLKIALSEATQNVLRGRFKSGLTAICLKFTPTAAACMNEPDRYIPQLILKKAIYYGSRTDNEAVIGQSEYQIAISRLSRRNIGHAVVFAPKKYTLHLFVRNKDWTVMHFEIKEFK
;
A
#
# COMPACT_ATOMS: atom_id res chain seq x y z
N MET A 1 -6.88 13.28 -34.84
CA MET A 1 -5.62 13.10 -34.08
C MET A 1 -5.34 14.43 -33.41
N ASP A 2 -5.64 14.50 -32.10
CA ASP A 2 -5.86 15.77 -31.41
C ASP A 2 -4.57 16.53 -31.13
N ALA A 3 -4.56 17.82 -31.48
CA ALA A 3 -3.47 18.77 -31.23
C ALA A 3 -3.04 18.83 -29.75
N HIS A 4 -3.92 18.43 -28.82
CA HIS A 4 -3.61 18.32 -27.39
C HIS A 4 -2.56 17.25 -27.07
N ARG A 5 -2.49 16.13 -27.82
CA ARG A 5 -1.48 15.08 -27.56
C ARG A 5 -0.09 15.49 -28.03
N GLN A 6 0.03 16.20 -29.14
CA GLN A 6 1.33 16.66 -29.66
C GLN A 6 1.97 17.74 -28.75
N ASN A 7 1.16 18.61 -28.15
CA ASN A 7 1.67 19.67 -27.28
C ASN A 7 2.32 19.15 -25.99
N THR A 8 1.86 17.99 -25.48
CA THR A 8 2.46 17.40 -24.28
C THR A 8 3.90 16.95 -24.52
N LEU A 9 4.28 16.50 -25.72
CA LEU A 9 5.63 16.00 -26.00
C LEU A 9 6.71 17.08 -25.92
N THR A 10 6.34 18.32 -26.21
CA THR A 10 7.21 19.51 -26.15
C THR A 10 7.19 20.16 -24.77
N GLU A 11 6.25 19.81 -23.88
CA GLU A 11 6.23 20.34 -22.51
C GLU A 11 7.52 19.93 -21.74
N PRO A 12 8.16 20.89 -21.05
CA PRO A 12 9.36 20.60 -20.27
C PRO A 12 9.02 19.73 -19.07
N GLY A 13 9.88 18.76 -18.79
CA GLY A 13 9.81 17.99 -17.55
C GLY A 13 10.44 18.78 -16.41
N LEU A 14 9.66 19.05 -15.35
CA LEU A 14 10.12 19.78 -14.17
C LEU A 14 10.02 18.90 -12.92
N HIS A 15 10.82 19.23 -11.90
CA HIS A 15 10.72 18.59 -10.59
C HIS A 15 9.63 19.26 -9.77
N TYR A 16 8.73 18.44 -9.21
CA TYR A 16 7.66 18.90 -8.33
C TYR A 16 7.73 18.18 -6.99
N SER A 17 7.44 18.94 -5.93
CA SER A 17 7.21 18.39 -4.59
C SER A 17 5.71 18.44 -4.31
N PHE A 18 5.07 17.28 -4.30
CA PHE A 18 3.64 17.18 -3.98
C PHE A 18 3.46 16.90 -2.50
N ARG A 19 2.56 17.63 -1.85
CA ARG A 19 1.97 17.20 -0.57
C ARG A 19 0.88 16.19 -0.89
N THR A 20 0.69 15.20 -0.02
CA THR A 20 -0.40 14.22 -0.17
C THR A 20 -1.73 14.97 -0.16
N SER A 21 -2.44 15.00 -1.29
CA SER A 21 -3.77 15.62 -1.42
C SER A 21 -4.91 14.61 -1.29
N LEU A 22 -4.60 13.35 -0.97
CA LEU A 22 -5.61 12.32 -0.70
C LEU A 22 -6.54 12.74 0.43
N SER A 23 -7.83 12.47 0.24
CA SER A 23 -8.83 12.62 1.28
C SER A 23 -8.46 11.78 2.51
N LYS A 24 -8.76 12.29 3.70
CA LYS A 24 -8.46 11.59 4.96
C LYS A 24 -9.14 10.22 4.97
N GLY A 25 -8.36 9.18 5.24
CA GLY A 25 -8.86 7.80 5.27
C GLY A 25 -8.79 7.09 3.92
N GLU A 26 -8.30 7.73 2.87
CA GLU A 26 -8.05 7.11 1.57
C GLU A 26 -6.57 6.76 1.41
N TYR A 27 -6.30 5.56 0.91
CA TYR A 27 -4.94 5.05 0.69
C TYR A 27 -4.84 4.28 -0.62
N TYR A 28 -3.63 4.19 -1.18
CA TYR A 28 -3.34 3.29 -2.28
C TYR A 28 -2.59 2.05 -1.82
N ALA A 29 -2.97 0.90 -2.35
CA ALA A 29 -2.22 -0.34 -2.23
C ALA A 29 -1.80 -0.81 -3.63
N ILE A 30 -0.61 -1.38 -3.73
CA ILE A 30 -0.21 -2.17 -4.89
C ILE A 30 -0.71 -3.59 -4.67
N GLU A 31 -1.09 -4.27 -5.75
CA GLU A 31 -1.44 -5.69 -5.66
C GLU A 31 -0.20 -6.50 -5.19
N PRO A 32 -0.29 -7.22 -4.06
CA PRO A 32 0.84 -7.97 -3.53
C PRO A 32 1.26 -9.09 -4.48
N LEU A 33 2.57 -9.29 -4.66
CA LEU A 33 3.10 -10.41 -5.43
C LEU A 33 2.75 -11.76 -4.77
N TYR A 34 2.73 -11.80 -3.44
CA TYR A 34 2.32 -12.96 -2.66
C TYR A 34 1.05 -12.58 -1.91
N SER A 35 -0.03 -13.31 -2.15
CA SER A 35 -1.29 -13.06 -1.44
C SER A 35 -1.06 -13.20 0.08
N PRO A 36 -1.30 -12.13 0.87
CA PRO A 36 -1.27 -12.23 2.31
C PRO A 36 -2.27 -13.28 2.80
N PRO A 37 -2.09 -13.85 4.01
CA PRO A 37 -3.04 -14.82 4.54
C PRO A 37 -4.46 -14.26 4.61
N HIS A 38 -5.46 -15.14 4.49
CA HIS A 38 -6.86 -14.74 4.54
C HIS A 38 -7.19 -13.93 5.80
N GLY A 39 -7.95 -12.85 5.66
CA GLY A 39 -8.32 -11.95 6.75
C GLY A 39 -7.26 -10.89 7.09
N ALA A 40 -6.15 -10.82 6.34
CA ALA A 40 -5.14 -9.80 6.51
C ALA A 40 -5.71 -8.37 6.43
N GLN A 41 -5.31 -7.54 7.37
CA GLN A 41 -5.68 -6.13 7.44
C GLN A 41 -4.53 -5.26 6.93
N PRO A 42 -4.80 -4.26 6.06
CA PRO A 42 -3.75 -3.40 5.53
C PRO A 42 -3.17 -2.51 6.64
N ILE A 43 -1.86 -2.32 6.58
CA ILE A 43 -1.09 -1.39 7.39
C ILE A 43 -0.83 -0.16 6.53
N VAL A 44 -1.43 0.96 6.89
CA VAL A 44 -1.40 2.19 6.09
C VAL A 44 -0.51 3.25 6.73
N ASP A 45 0.19 4.00 5.87
CA ASP A 45 1.03 5.13 6.25
C ASP A 45 0.29 6.44 5.97
N ASP A 46 -0.19 7.08 7.02
CA ASP A 46 -0.95 8.33 6.96
C ASP A 46 -0.14 9.49 6.35
N GLN A 47 1.20 9.43 6.36
CA GLN A 47 2.05 10.47 5.76
C GLN A 47 2.06 10.38 4.23
N THR A 48 2.13 9.17 3.70
CA THR A 48 2.30 8.92 2.25
C THR A 48 0.99 8.55 1.56
N GLY A 49 -0.05 8.17 2.31
CA GLY A 49 -1.32 7.71 1.75
C GLY A 49 -1.20 6.32 1.10
N ILE A 50 -0.28 5.48 1.59
CA ILE A 50 0.05 4.17 0.99
C ILE A 50 -0.15 3.04 1.99
N CYS A 51 -0.64 1.89 1.53
CA CYS A 51 -0.56 0.61 2.23
C CYS A 51 0.87 0.06 2.14
N ILE A 52 1.58 0.06 3.27
CA ILE A 52 3.00 -0.36 3.35
C ILE A 52 3.16 -1.81 3.80
N GLY A 53 2.06 -2.49 4.15
CA GLY A 53 2.09 -3.89 4.56
C GLY A 53 0.73 -4.42 4.95
N TYR A 54 0.72 -5.62 5.50
CA TYR A 54 -0.48 -6.31 5.95
C TYR A 54 -0.23 -6.99 7.30
N SER A 55 -1.28 -7.15 8.09
CA SER A 55 -1.23 -7.77 9.40
C SER A 55 -2.28 -8.86 9.54
N VAL A 56 -1.94 -9.95 10.21
CA VAL A 56 -2.84 -11.08 10.46
C VAL A 56 -2.71 -11.49 11.91
N ALA A 57 -3.84 -11.62 12.61
CA ALA A 57 -3.85 -12.17 13.97
C ALA A 57 -3.49 -13.65 13.93
N GLN A 58 -2.42 -14.02 14.65
CA GLN A 58 -2.01 -15.42 14.82
C GLN A 58 -2.56 -15.99 16.12
N ALA A 59 -2.57 -15.19 17.18
CA ALA A 59 -3.16 -15.51 18.49
C ALA A 59 -3.65 -14.20 19.13
N PRO A 60 -4.43 -14.24 20.23
CA PRO A 60 -4.78 -13.04 20.98
C PRO A 60 -3.52 -12.22 21.32
N GLY A 61 -3.52 -10.95 20.92
CA GLY A 61 -2.38 -10.05 21.14
C GLY A 61 -1.11 -10.36 20.34
N LEU A 62 -1.13 -11.30 19.37
CA LEU A 62 0.02 -11.65 18.53
C LEU A 62 -0.33 -11.54 17.05
N TRP A 63 0.40 -10.71 16.33
CA TRP A 63 0.21 -10.44 14.92
C TRP A 63 1.43 -10.80 14.09
N ARG A 64 1.20 -11.42 12.94
CA ARG A 64 2.20 -11.55 11.88
C ARG A 64 2.09 -10.37 10.94
N ILE A 65 3.22 -9.75 10.67
CA ILE A 65 3.35 -8.59 9.82
C ILE A 65 3.98 -9.01 8.50
N TYR A 66 3.40 -8.55 7.41
CA TYR A 66 3.82 -8.76 6.04
C TYR A 66 4.08 -7.40 5.39
N ASP A 67 5.04 -7.32 4.48
CA ASP A 67 5.23 -6.12 3.66
C ASP A 67 4.19 -5.99 2.54
N ALA A 68 4.25 -4.90 1.78
CA ALA A 68 3.28 -4.61 0.72
C ALA A 68 3.29 -5.65 -0.42
N ASP A 69 4.39 -6.40 -0.60
CA ASP A 69 4.46 -7.51 -1.54
C ASP A 69 3.90 -8.82 -0.94
N GLY A 70 3.54 -8.81 0.34
CA GLY A 70 3.00 -9.95 1.08
C GLY A 70 4.05 -10.90 1.66
N ARG A 71 5.32 -10.48 1.74
CA ARG A 71 6.38 -11.28 2.39
C ARG A 71 6.41 -11.03 3.89
N PHE A 72 6.68 -12.08 4.66
CA PHE A 72 6.81 -11.95 6.11
C PHE A 72 7.91 -10.94 6.48
N ALA A 73 7.56 -10.02 7.37
CA ALA A 73 8.44 -8.94 7.82
C ALA A 73 8.81 -9.10 9.29
N ALA A 74 7.82 -9.31 10.16
CA ALA A 74 8.01 -9.37 11.60
C ALA A 74 6.82 -10.06 12.30
N MET A 75 6.99 -10.30 13.60
CA MET A 75 5.91 -10.67 14.49
C MET A 75 5.83 -9.59 15.58
N GLU A 76 4.62 -9.08 15.83
CA GLU A 76 4.35 -7.99 16.77
C GLU A 76 3.37 -8.46 17.83
N MET A 77 3.65 -8.13 19.08
CA MET A 77 2.71 -8.34 20.18
C MET A 77 2.04 -7.02 20.53
N SER A 78 0.77 -7.07 20.93
CA SER A 78 0.14 -5.92 21.58
C SER A 78 0.96 -5.56 22.81
N PRO A 79 1.29 -4.27 23.03
CA PRO A 79 1.65 -3.82 24.36
C PRO A 79 0.55 -4.31 25.31
N LEU A 80 0.94 -4.95 26.42
CA LEU A 80 -0.03 -5.34 27.44
C LEU A 80 -0.67 -4.06 27.98
N GLU A 81 -1.83 -3.68 27.46
CA GLU A 81 -2.77 -2.94 28.28
C GLU A 81 -3.15 -3.89 29.41
N SER A 82 -2.79 -3.51 30.62
CA SER A 82 -2.88 -4.32 31.82
C SER A 82 -4.28 -4.93 31.99
N THR A 83 -4.31 -6.16 32.51
CA THR A 83 -5.43 -6.85 33.19
C THR A 83 -6.27 -7.94 32.49
N LEU A 84 -5.79 -8.67 31.48
CA LEU A 84 -6.48 -9.92 31.05
C LEU A 84 -5.55 -11.06 30.57
N ILE A 85 -4.32 -11.16 31.09
CA ILE A 85 -3.55 -12.40 30.96
C ILE A 85 -3.67 -13.10 32.32
N GLU A 86 -4.44 -14.18 32.38
CA GLU A 86 -4.44 -15.01 33.58
C GLU A 86 -3.04 -15.61 33.74
N PRO A 87 -2.50 -15.75 34.97
CA PRO A 87 -1.14 -16.26 35.22
C PRO A 87 -0.82 -17.59 34.52
N LEU A 88 -1.85 -18.37 34.21
CA LEU A 88 -1.77 -19.63 33.46
C LEU A 88 -1.28 -19.44 32.01
N ASP A 89 -1.67 -18.36 31.34
CA ASP A 89 -1.27 -18.11 29.95
C ASP A 89 0.22 -17.78 29.84
N ILE A 90 0.76 -17.04 30.82
CA ILE A 90 2.20 -16.75 30.93
C ILE A 90 2.99 -18.04 31.18
N ALA A 91 2.45 -18.94 32.01
CA ALA A 91 3.05 -20.24 32.27
C ALA A 91 3.09 -21.10 30.98
N LEU A 92 2.04 -21.08 30.15
CA LEU A 92 2.00 -21.84 28.90
C LEU A 92 2.98 -21.31 27.84
N PHE A 93 3.19 -19.99 27.79
CA PHE A 93 4.20 -19.37 26.92
C PHE A 93 5.63 -19.66 27.38
N THR A 94 5.90 -19.60 28.69
CA THR A 94 7.24 -19.86 29.24
C THR A 94 7.65 -21.34 29.15
N TYR A 95 6.69 -22.27 29.22
CA TYR A 95 6.95 -23.71 29.14
C TYR A 95 6.95 -24.29 27.71
N GLY A 96 6.84 -23.45 26.67
CA GLY A 96 6.95 -23.89 25.27
C GLY A 96 5.77 -24.72 24.74
N VAL A 97 4.59 -24.60 25.34
CA VAL A 97 3.41 -25.45 25.05
C VAL A 97 2.56 -24.90 23.89
N PHE A 98 3.12 -24.05 23.05
CA PHE A 98 2.43 -23.45 21.89
C PHE A 98 1.94 -24.48 20.85
N ARG A 99 2.41 -25.74 20.90
CA ARG A 99 1.96 -26.82 20.00
C ARG A 99 0.59 -27.42 20.35
N LEU A 100 0.10 -27.29 21.58
CA LEU A 100 -1.22 -27.85 21.98
C LEU A 100 -2.41 -26.93 21.63
N LEU A 101 -2.16 -25.67 21.27
CA LEU A 101 -3.19 -24.71 20.85
C LEU A 101 -3.74 -24.96 19.43
N ARG A 102 -3.32 -26.04 18.76
CA ARG A 102 -3.83 -26.39 17.42
C ARG A 102 -5.29 -26.88 17.43
N THR A 103 -5.83 -27.23 18.60
CA THR A 103 -7.16 -27.81 18.81
C THR A 103 -8.16 -26.84 19.46
N GLY A 104 -7.93 -25.53 19.36
CA GLY A 104 -8.78 -24.48 19.96
C GLY A 104 -9.68 -23.74 18.97
N ARG A 105 -9.99 -24.32 17.80
CA ARG A 105 -10.64 -23.58 16.69
C ARG A 105 -12.13 -23.25 16.89
N THR A 106 -12.81 -23.74 17.93
CA THR A 106 -14.28 -23.70 17.99
C THR A 106 -14.90 -22.92 19.15
N LEU A 107 -14.12 -22.33 20.07
CA LEU A 107 -14.67 -21.65 21.26
C LEU A 107 -14.48 -20.12 21.30
N TYR A 108 -13.81 -19.52 20.32
CA TYR A 108 -13.40 -18.11 20.39
C TYR A 108 -13.99 -17.20 19.32
N GLU A 109 -14.90 -17.70 18.47
CA GLU A 109 -15.54 -16.90 17.42
C GLU A 109 -16.46 -15.79 17.97
N THR A 110 -16.84 -15.84 19.25
CA THR A 110 -17.86 -14.95 19.84
C THR A 110 -17.33 -13.76 20.65
N ARG A 111 -16.01 -13.56 20.81
CA ARG A 111 -15.45 -12.37 21.49
C ARG A 111 -14.33 -11.64 20.75
N ALA A 112 -13.86 -12.15 19.61
CA ALA A 112 -12.77 -11.55 18.82
C ALA A 112 -13.22 -10.40 17.86
N LEU A 113 -14.30 -9.69 18.18
CA LEU A 113 -14.74 -8.50 17.45
C LEU A 113 -14.04 -7.21 17.88
N GLN A 114 -13.02 -7.29 18.75
CA GLN A 114 -12.13 -6.17 19.00
C GLN A 114 -10.94 -6.26 18.03
N ARG A 115 -11.17 -5.76 16.81
CA ARG A 115 -10.10 -5.44 15.84
C ARG A 115 -9.27 -4.27 16.38
N LEU A 116 -8.44 -4.56 17.37
CA LEU A 116 -7.52 -3.62 18.00
C LEU A 116 -6.56 -3.07 16.94
N LYS A 117 -6.38 -1.76 16.94
CA LYS A 117 -5.35 -1.06 16.16
C LYS A 117 -4.00 -1.58 16.64
N ILE A 118 -3.31 -2.36 15.82
CA ILE A 118 -1.96 -2.85 16.14
C ILE A 118 -1.09 -1.63 16.41
N ALA A 119 -0.60 -1.47 17.65
CA ALA A 119 0.45 -0.54 17.96
C ALA A 119 1.76 -1.08 17.38
N LEU A 120 1.93 -0.94 16.05
CA LEU A 120 3.15 -1.32 15.35
C LEU A 120 4.30 -0.51 15.92
N SER A 121 5.36 -1.20 16.33
CA SER A 121 6.60 -0.53 16.73
C SER A 121 7.09 0.38 15.60
N GLU A 122 7.70 1.51 15.97
CA GLU A 122 8.29 2.43 15.00
C GLU A 122 9.35 1.74 14.14
N ALA A 123 10.10 0.80 14.73
CA ALA A 123 11.07 -0.04 14.03
C ALA A 123 10.41 -0.83 12.89
N THR A 124 9.29 -1.52 13.17
CA THR A 124 8.56 -2.28 12.14
C THR A 124 7.98 -1.37 11.06
N GLN A 125 7.43 -0.21 11.42
CA GLN A 125 6.95 0.76 10.42
C GLN A 125 8.07 1.24 9.50
N ASN A 126 9.26 1.52 10.05
CA ASN A 126 10.42 1.94 9.28
C ASN A 126 10.94 0.81 8.38
N VAL A 127 10.93 -0.44 8.86
CA VAL A 127 11.24 -1.63 8.03
C VAL A 127 10.25 -1.74 6.86
N LEU A 128 8.95 -1.62 7.11
CA LEU A 128 7.91 -1.69 6.08
C LEU A 128 8.08 -0.56 5.05
N ARG A 129 8.28 0.68 5.49
CA ARG A 129 8.57 1.83 4.60
C ARG A 129 9.84 1.61 3.79
N GLY A 130 10.90 1.09 4.42
CA GLY A 130 12.17 0.77 3.76
C GLY A 130 11.98 -0.30 2.68
N ARG A 131 11.29 -1.40 3.01
CA ARG A 131 10.98 -2.47 2.05
C ARG A 131 10.09 -1.98 0.91
N PHE A 132 9.11 -1.11 1.18
CA PHE A 132 8.29 -0.51 0.12
C PHE A 132 9.14 0.27 -0.89
N LYS A 133 10.17 0.98 -0.41
CA LYS A 133 11.11 1.74 -1.24
C LYS A 133 12.22 0.88 -1.86
N SER A 134 12.41 -0.35 -1.39
CA SER A 134 13.48 -1.22 -1.88
C SER A 134 13.30 -1.55 -3.36
N GLY A 135 14.42 -1.62 -4.09
CA GLY A 135 14.44 -1.87 -5.52
C GLY A 135 14.03 -0.68 -6.40
N LEU A 136 13.60 0.45 -5.82
CA LEU A 136 13.40 1.69 -6.57
C LEU A 136 14.73 2.43 -6.68
N THR A 137 15.26 2.63 -7.90
CA THR A 137 16.48 3.44 -8.06
C THR A 137 16.19 4.94 -7.88
N ALA A 138 17.27 5.74 -7.83
CA ALA A 138 17.23 7.19 -7.69
C ALA A 138 16.66 7.94 -8.92
N ILE A 139 15.80 7.30 -9.74
CA ILE A 139 15.04 8.02 -10.77
C ILE A 139 14.21 9.11 -10.06
N CYS A 140 14.56 10.35 -10.36
CA CYS A 140 13.80 11.53 -10.01
C CYS A 140 12.79 11.78 -11.12
N LEU A 141 11.54 11.41 -10.85
CA LEU A 141 10.44 11.67 -11.79
C LEU A 141 10.32 13.18 -12.02
N LYS A 142 10.24 13.53 -13.29
CA LYS A 142 9.82 14.85 -13.73
C LYS A 142 8.34 14.79 -14.09
N PHE A 143 7.67 15.94 -14.11
CA PHE A 143 6.28 16.04 -14.52
C PHE A 143 6.14 17.17 -15.52
N THR A 144 5.25 16.97 -16.48
CA THR A 144 4.73 18.10 -17.25
C THR A 144 3.85 18.99 -16.35
N PRO A 145 3.70 20.30 -16.65
CA PRO A 145 2.76 21.16 -15.94
C PRO A 145 1.35 20.57 -15.85
N THR A 146 0.89 19.93 -16.93
CA THR A 146 -0.43 19.29 -16.99
C THR A 146 -0.54 18.09 -16.03
N ALA A 147 0.46 17.21 -16.00
CA ALA A 147 0.48 16.08 -15.06
C ALA A 147 0.59 16.55 -13.60
N ALA A 148 1.39 17.60 -13.35
CA ALA A 148 1.53 18.19 -12.02
C ALA A 148 0.23 18.84 -11.54
N ALA A 149 -0.53 19.50 -12.42
CA ALA A 149 -1.85 20.02 -12.11
C ALA A 149 -2.81 18.91 -11.70
N CYS A 150 -2.84 17.79 -12.44
CA CYS A 150 -3.65 16.62 -12.07
C CYS A 150 -3.26 16.07 -10.69
N MET A 151 -1.97 16.01 -10.36
CA MET A 151 -1.51 15.56 -9.05
C MET A 151 -1.95 16.49 -7.90
N ASN A 152 -2.29 17.76 -8.16
CA ASN A 152 -2.80 18.65 -7.11
C ASN A 152 -4.28 18.42 -6.80
N GLU A 153 -5.02 17.74 -7.67
CA GLU A 153 -6.42 17.39 -7.45
C GLU A 153 -6.54 16.15 -6.54
N PRO A 154 -7.28 16.22 -5.41
CA PRO A 154 -7.42 15.09 -4.48
C PRO A 154 -7.87 13.78 -5.11
N ASP A 155 -8.80 13.84 -6.06
CA ASP A 155 -9.38 12.65 -6.70
C ASP A 155 -8.47 12.02 -7.75
N ARG A 156 -7.46 12.77 -8.22
CA ARG A 156 -6.50 12.32 -9.23
C ARG A 156 -5.10 12.12 -8.64
N TYR A 157 -4.87 12.44 -7.39
CA TYR A 157 -3.57 12.24 -6.76
C TYR A 157 -3.17 10.77 -6.75
N ILE A 158 -1.92 10.50 -7.12
CA ILE A 158 -1.28 9.19 -6.98
C ILE A 158 0.06 9.38 -6.27
N PRO A 159 0.35 8.68 -5.17
CA PRO A 159 1.64 8.80 -4.51
C PRO A 159 2.79 8.51 -5.47
N GLN A 160 3.84 9.36 -5.47
CA GLN A 160 4.99 9.19 -6.38
C GLN A 160 5.64 7.81 -6.29
N LEU A 161 5.62 7.18 -5.12
CA LEU A 161 6.16 5.82 -4.95
C LEU A 161 5.35 4.77 -5.74
N ILE A 162 4.03 4.94 -5.87
CA ILE A 162 3.19 4.09 -6.73
C ILE A 162 3.56 4.29 -8.19
N LEU A 163 3.75 5.54 -8.63
CA LEU A 163 4.19 5.84 -10.00
C LEU A 163 5.55 5.20 -10.31
N LYS A 164 6.51 5.29 -9.37
CA LYS A 164 7.80 4.61 -9.51
C LYS A 164 7.62 3.10 -9.58
N LYS A 165 6.82 2.51 -8.71
CA LYS A 165 6.54 1.07 -8.74
C LYS A 165 5.92 0.63 -10.06
N ALA A 166 5.04 1.43 -10.68
CA ALA A 166 4.52 1.17 -12.02
C ALA A 166 5.64 1.07 -13.07
N ILE A 167 6.64 1.96 -13.02
CA ILE A 167 7.77 1.95 -13.95
C ILE A 167 8.67 0.71 -13.77
N TYR A 168 8.92 0.28 -12.53
CA TYR A 168 9.85 -0.82 -12.25
C TYR A 168 9.22 -2.20 -12.31
N TYR A 169 7.97 -2.33 -11.87
CA TYR A 169 7.31 -3.62 -11.66
C TYR A 169 6.02 -3.78 -12.46
N GLY A 170 5.54 -2.71 -13.10
CA GLY A 170 4.40 -2.77 -14.00
C GLY A 170 4.77 -3.35 -15.36
N SER A 171 3.77 -3.66 -16.18
CA SER A 171 3.96 -4.03 -17.57
C SER A 171 4.21 -2.80 -18.42
N ARG A 172 5.25 -2.85 -19.26
CA ARG A 172 5.60 -1.78 -20.19
C ARG A 172 5.09 -2.10 -21.59
N THR A 173 4.47 -1.11 -22.23
CA THR A 173 4.11 -1.13 -23.65
C THR A 173 4.66 0.14 -24.29
N ASP A 174 5.49 -0.01 -25.32
CA ASP A 174 5.98 1.16 -26.05
C ASP A 174 4.82 1.75 -26.86
N ASN A 175 4.69 3.08 -26.84
CA ASN A 175 3.60 3.73 -27.55
C ASN A 175 3.94 3.84 -29.03
N GLU A 176 3.36 2.96 -29.86
CA GLU A 176 3.59 2.95 -31.31
C GLU A 176 3.21 4.27 -32.00
N ALA A 177 2.26 5.02 -31.43
CA ALA A 177 1.82 6.29 -31.98
C ALA A 177 2.78 7.46 -31.67
N VAL A 178 3.66 7.31 -30.66
CA VAL A 178 4.53 8.39 -30.17
C VAL A 178 5.91 7.86 -29.83
N ILE A 179 6.86 8.11 -30.73
CA ILE A 179 8.27 7.67 -30.56
C ILE A 179 8.85 8.26 -29.27
N GLY A 180 9.46 7.39 -28.45
CA GLY A 180 10.14 7.78 -27.21
C GLY A 180 9.22 7.92 -25.98
N GLN A 181 7.96 7.52 -26.10
CA GLN A 181 7.01 7.41 -24.99
C GLN A 181 6.68 5.94 -24.71
N SER A 182 6.60 5.58 -23.44
CA SER A 182 6.11 4.26 -23.01
C SER A 182 4.92 4.42 -22.08
N GLU A 183 4.02 3.45 -22.14
CA GLU A 183 2.96 3.24 -21.16
C GLU A 183 3.40 2.17 -20.16
N TYR A 184 3.18 2.43 -18.88
CA TYR A 184 3.39 1.50 -17.79
C TYR A 184 2.07 1.21 -17.11
N GLN A 185 1.72 -0.05 -16.95
CA GLN A 185 0.49 -0.48 -16.30
C GLN A 185 0.77 -1.26 -15.03
N ILE A 186 0.04 -0.97 -13.97
CA ILE A 186 0.12 -1.73 -12.71
C ILE A 186 -1.26 -1.80 -12.04
N ALA A 187 -1.56 -2.96 -11.47
CA ALA A 187 -2.76 -3.15 -10.66
C ALA A 187 -2.59 -2.47 -9.29
N ILE A 188 -3.57 -1.65 -8.94
CA ILE A 188 -3.63 -0.93 -7.66
C ILE A 188 -5.01 -1.08 -7.04
N SER A 189 -5.10 -0.82 -5.75
CA SER A 189 -6.38 -0.71 -5.03
C SER A 189 -6.44 0.61 -4.28
N ARG A 190 -7.58 1.29 -4.36
CA ARG A 190 -7.92 2.40 -3.46
C ARG A 190 -8.60 1.81 -2.22
N LEU A 191 -8.05 2.10 -1.05
CA LEU A 191 -8.54 1.64 0.23
C LEU A 191 -9.25 2.78 0.95
N SER A 192 -10.56 2.63 1.16
CA SER A 192 -11.33 3.55 1.99
C SER A 192 -11.42 3.03 3.42
N ARG A 193 -10.86 3.77 4.37
CA ARG A 193 -10.97 3.49 5.81
C ARG A 193 -12.40 3.81 6.27
N ARG A 194 -13.09 2.81 6.80
CA ARG A 194 -14.42 2.93 7.38
C ARG A 194 -14.40 2.47 8.84
N ASN A 195 -15.07 3.21 9.70
CA ASN A 195 -15.30 2.79 11.08
C ASN A 195 -16.68 2.12 11.13
N ILE A 196 -16.71 0.83 11.42
CA ILE A 196 -17.94 0.04 11.58
C ILE A 196 -17.99 -0.38 13.05
N GLY A 197 -18.80 0.32 13.84
CA GLY A 197 -18.80 0.18 15.30
C GLY A 197 -17.42 0.51 15.88
N HIS A 198 -16.84 -0.43 16.63
CA HIS A 198 -15.50 -0.31 17.21
C HIS A 198 -14.37 -0.82 16.31
N ALA A 199 -14.68 -1.27 15.09
CA ALA A 199 -13.72 -1.85 14.16
C ALA A 199 -13.38 -0.89 13.02
N VAL A 200 -12.09 -0.80 12.70
CA VAL A 200 -11.61 -0.17 11.46
C VAL A 200 -11.63 -1.24 10.36
N VAL A 201 -12.26 -0.93 9.23
CA VAL A 201 -12.34 -1.79 8.06
C VAL A 201 -11.89 -1.01 6.84
N PHE A 202 -11.08 -1.63 5.99
CA PHE A 202 -10.68 -1.05 4.72
C PHE A 202 -11.49 -1.70 3.60
N ALA A 203 -12.21 -0.90 2.83
CA ALA A 203 -12.92 -1.35 1.65
C ALA A 203 -12.02 -1.14 0.43
N PRO A 204 -11.48 -2.21 -0.19
CA PRO A 204 -10.67 -2.09 -1.39
C PRO A 204 -11.55 -1.91 -2.63
N LYS A 205 -11.18 -0.99 -3.50
CA LYS A 205 -11.69 -0.87 -4.87
C LYS A 205 -10.51 -1.00 -5.84
N LYS A 206 -10.57 -1.97 -6.75
CA LYS A 206 -9.48 -2.33 -7.66
C LYS A 206 -9.48 -1.46 -8.91
N TYR A 207 -8.28 -1.10 -9.35
CA TYR A 207 -8.04 -0.29 -10.53
C TYR A 207 -6.76 -0.72 -11.25
N THR A 208 -6.65 -0.33 -12.52
CA THR A 208 -5.40 -0.34 -13.27
C THR A 208 -4.92 1.10 -13.44
N LEU A 209 -3.69 1.36 -12.99
CA LEU A 209 -3.00 2.62 -13.27
C LEU A 209 -2.31 2.50 -14.62
N HIS A 210 -2.64 3.38 -15.56
CA HIS A 210 -1.91 3.58 -16.80
C HIS A 210 -1.07 4.85 -16.68
N LEU A 211 0.24 4.72 -16.84
CA LEU A 211 1.21 5.79 -16.65
C LEU A 211 1.99 6.02 -17.94
N PHE A 212 1.92 7.22 -18.49
CA PHE A 212 2.60 7.60 -19.71
C PHE A 212 3.85 8.40 -19.41
N VAL A 213 5.01 7.88 -19.83
CA VAL A 213 6.32 8.45 -19.51
C VAL A 213 7.12 8.69 -20.79
N ARG A 214 7.78 9.86 -20.85
CA ARG A 214 8.80 10.15 -21.86
C ARG A 214 10.13 9.50 -21.43
N ASN A 215 10.62 8.58 -22.25
CA ASN A 215 11.73 7.68 -21.91
C ASN A 215 13.07 8.40 -21.75
N LYS A 216 13.27 9.51 -22.47
CA LYS A 216 14.54 10.26 -22.48
C LYS A 216 14.93 10.80 -21.10
N ASP A 217 13.94 11.25 -20.32
CA ASP A 217 14.18 12.00 -19.09
C ASP A 217 13.24 11.64 -17.92
N TRP A 218 12.51 10.53 -18.05
CA TRP A 218 11.56 10.02 -17.04
C TRP A 218 10.50 11.06 -16.65
N THR A 219 10.03 11.83 -17.63
CA THR A 219 8.93 12.77 -17.41
C THR A 219 7.60 12.05 -17.48
N VAL A 220 6.84 12.11 -16.39
CA VAL A 220 5.42 11.75 -16.35
C VAL A 220 4.64 12.78 -17.14
N MET A 221 4.10 12.34 -18.27
CA MET A 221 3.38 13.19 -19.22
C MET A 221 1.88 13.21 -18.89
N HIS A 222 1.36 12.03 -18.54
CA HIS A 222 -0.04 11.80 -18.23
C HIS A 222 -0.17 10.50 -17.43
N PHE A 223 -1.27 10.36 -16.68
CA PHE A 223 -1.64 9.13 -16.03
C PHE A 223 -3.16 9.06 -15.89
N GLU A 224 -3.71 7.85 -15.88
CA GLU A 224 -5.13 7.60 -15.71
C GLU A 224 -5.34 6.34 -14.86
N ILE A 225 -6.44 6.34 -14.10
CA ILE A 225 -6.88 5.21 -13.28
C ILE A 225 -8.16 4.67 -13.90
N LYS A 226 -8.15 3.40 -14.32
CA LYS A 226 -9.33 2.71 -14.86
C LYS A 226 -9.81 1.67 -13.89
N GLU A 227 -11.13 1.58 -13.69
CA GLU A 227 -11.70 0.50 -12.88
C GLU A 227 -11.36 -0.85 -13.48
N PHE A 228 -10.92 -1.78 -12.63
CA PHE A 228 -10.68 -3.15 -13.03
C PHE A 228 -12.02 -3.80 -13.36
N LYS A 229 -12.26 -4.13 -14.63
CA LYS A 229 -13.48 -4.81 -15.08
C LYS A 229 -13.44 -6.30 -14.76
#